data_AF-C7GDB8-F1
#
_entry.id   AF-C7GDB8-F1
#
_cell.length_a   1.000
_cell.length_b   1.000
_cell.length_c   1.000
_cell.angle_alpha   90.00
_cell.angle_beta   90.00
_cell.angle_gamma   90.00
#
_symmetry.space_group_name_H-M   'P 1'
#
loop_
_entity.id
_entity.type
_entity.pdbx_description
1 polymer ?
#
loop_
_entity_poly.entity_id
_entity_poly.type
_entity_poly.pdbx_seq_one_letter_code
_entity_poly.pdbx_strand_id
1 'polypeptide(L)'
;MLNLIGECHSLSYDALTAHVAIVFTRYMLLAMEQRQNKDQRTLGKLFFLLVDEMADITFNRSLGILMAALMASLQEILKLSDEQLTAFTADFEARLPEYLRNALHPEIAMA
;
A
#
# COMPACT_ATOMS: atom_id res chain seq x y z
N MET A 1 -14.79 -8.84 31.64
CA MET A 1 -13.78 -8.36 32.61
C MET A 1 -13.37 -9.54 33.48
N LEU A 2 -12.08 -9.81 33.67
CA LEU A 2 -11.61 -10.93 34.51
C LEU A 2 -11.88 -10.59 35.98
N ASN A 3 -12.66 -11.42 36.68
CA ASN A 3 -13.08 -11.19 38.07
C ASN A 3 -12.07 -11.83 39.06
N LEU A 4 -10.88 -11.22 39.16
CA LEU A 4 -9.69 -11.84 39.77
C LEU A 4 -9.60 -11.71 41.30
N ILE A 5 -10.43 -10.85 41.90
CA ILE A 5 -10.28 -10.40 43.31
C ILE A 5 -10.46 -11.55 44.33
N GLY A 6 -11.12 -12.65 43.94
CA GLY A 6 -11.38 -13.81 44.81
C GLY A 6 -10.80 -15.14 44.34
N GLU A 7 -9.94 -15.16 43.31
CA GLU A 7 -9.49 -16.45 42.72
C GLU A 7 -8.37 -17.14 43.52
N CYS A 8 -7.62 -16.41 44.35
CA CYS A 8 -6.58 -17.01 45.19
C CYS A 8 -6.45 -16.30 46.53
N HIS A 9 -6.58 -17.09 47.60
CA HIS A 9 -6.33 -16.69 48.99
C HIS A 9 -5.26 -17.57 49.65
N SER A 10 -4.45 -18.24 48.83
CA SER A 10 -3.38 -19.11 49.33
C SER A 10 -2.21 -18.29 49.87
N LEU A 11 -1.62 -18.77 50.97
CA LEU A 11 -0.39 -18.22 51.55
C LEU A 11 0.86 -19.00 51.12
N SER A 12 0.71 -20.07 50.33
CA SER A 12 1.83 -20.83 49.78
C SER A 12 2.48 -20.06 48.61
N TYR A 13 3.80 -19.96 48.62
CA TYR A 13 4.58 -19.34 47.54
C TYR A 13 4.41 -20.06 46.20
N ASP A 14 4.34 -21.40 46.21
CA ASP A 14 4.14 -22.18 44.98
C ASP A 14 2.75 -21.93 44.39
N ALA A 15 1.73 -21.89 45.25
CA ALA A 15 0.35 -21.60 44.86
C ALA A 15 0.20 -20.17 44.34
N LEU A 16 0.87 -19.19 44.96
CA LEU A 16 0.87 -17.81 44.52
C LEU A 16 1.58 -17.66 43.16
N THR A 17 2.74 -18.30 42.99
CA THR A 17 3.49 -18.32 41.73
C THR A 17 2.66 -18.92 40.61
N ALA A 18 2.02 -20.07 40.85
CA ALA A 18 1.14 -20.72 39.89
C ALA A 18 -0.06 -19.83 39.53
N HIS A 19 -0.70 -19.20 40.52
CA HIS A 19 -1.82 -18.30 40.30
C HIS A 19 -1.43 -17.09 39.44
N VAL A 20 -0.30 -16.45 39.74
CA VAL A 20 0.21 -15.30 38.96
C VAL A 20 0.49 -15.71 37.51
N ALA A 21 1.11 -16.87 37.28
CA ALA A 21 1.35 -17.39 35.93
C ALA A 21 0.04 -17.62 35.16
N ILE A 22 -0.99 -18.18 35.81
CA ILE A 22 -2.31 -18.41 35.22
C ILE A 22 -2.99 -17.08 34.86
N VAL A 23 -2.95 -16.09 35.76
CA VAL A 23 -3.52 -14.76 35.51
C VAL A 23 -2.84 -14.08 34.32
N PHE A 24 -1.50 -14.06 34.28
CA PHE A 24 -0.77 -13.49 33.15
C PHE A 24 -1.09 -14.19 31.83
N THR A 25 -1.16 -15.53 31.84
CA THR A 25 -1.51 -16.31 30.65
C THR A 25 -2.90 -15.94 30.12
N ARG A 26 -3.89 -15.78 31.01
CA ARG A 26 -5.25 -15.35 30.63
C ARG A 26 -5.26 -13.95 30.02
N TYR A 27 -4.51 -13.00 30.58
CA TYR A 27 -4.36 -11.67 30.00
C TYR A 27 -3.67 -11.69 28.62
N MET A 28 -2.63 -12.51 28.46
CA MET A 28 -1.94 -12.67 27.17
C MET A 28 -2.87 -13.24 26.11
N LEU A 29 -3.68 -14.26 26.44
CA LEU A 29 -4.66 -14.84 25.54
C LEU A 29 -5.73 -13.83 25.15
N LEU A 30 -6.27 -13.06 26.10
CA LEU A 30 -7.24 -12.00 25.81
C LEU A 30 -6.62 -10.88 24.95
N ALA A 31 -5.38 -10.48 25.21
CA ALA A 31 -4.68 -9.49 24.39
C ALA A 31 -4.45 -10.01 22.96
N MET A 32 -4.13 -11.30 22.81
CA MET A 32 -3.96 -11.96 21.52
C MET A 32 -5.29 -12.05 20.76
N GLU A 33 -6.37 -12.44 21.46
CA GLU A 33 -7.72 -12.48 20.90
C GLU A 33 -8.19 -11.08 20.48
N GLN A 34 -7.97 -10.04 21.31
CA GLN A 34 -8.28 -8.66 20.94
C GLN A 34 -7.49 -8.21 19.70
N ARG A 35 -6.20 -8.56 19.58
CA ARG A 35 -5.40 -8.26 18.37
C ARG A 35 -5.94 -8.99 17.14
N GLN A 36 -6.36 -10.25 17.28
CA GLN A 36 -6.93 -11.00 16.16
C GLN A 36 -8.33 -10.55 15.77
N ASN A 37 -9.15 -10.11 16.73
CA ASN A 37 -10.57 -9.86 16.53
C ASN A 37 -10.91 -8.36 16.34
N LYS A 38 -10.05 -7.44 16.80
CA LYS A 38 -10.24 -5.98 16.65
C LYS A 38 -9.18 -5.27 15.83
N ASP A 39 -8.06 -5.90 15.47
CA ASP A 39 -7.02 -5.23 14.70
C ASP A 39 -7.01 -5.70 13.23
N GLN A 40 -7.90 -5.12 12.43
CA GLN A 40 -7.58 -4.96 11.01
C GLN A 40 -6.39 -3.99 10.94
N ARG A 41 -5.17 -4.52 11.11
CA ARG A 41 -3.86 -3.85 11.05
C ARG A 41 -3.96 -2.41 10.56
N THR A 42 -4.20 -1.43 11.43
CA THR A 42 -4.57 -0.11 10.92
C THR A 42 -3.32 0.69 10.53
N LEU A 43 -2.33 0.83 11.41
CA LEU A 43 -1.13 1.63 11.09
C LEU A 43 -0.13 0.91 10.18
N GLY A 44 0.16 -0.37 10.41
CA GLY A 44 1.11 -1.11 9.58
C GLY A 44 0.61 -1.32 8.14
N LYS A 45 -0.69 -1.57 7.97
CA LYS A 45 -1.31 -1.70 6.63
C LYS A 45 -1.48 -0.35 5.97
N LEU A 46 -1.87 0.71 6.69
CA LEU A 46 -1.91 2.06 6.14
C LEU A 46 -0.52 2.52 5.71
N PHE A 47 0.52 2.28 6.51
CA PHE A 47 1.90 2.59 6.13
C PHE A 47 2.32 1.81 4.89
N PHE A 48 2.03 0.50 4.83
CA PHE A 48 2.31 -0.31 3.65
C PHE A 48 1.57 0.21 2.40
N LEU A 49 0.26 0.45 2.51
CA LEU A 49 -0.56 1.01 1.41
C LEU A 49 -0.05 2.39 0.97
N LEU A 50 0.34 3.26 1.90
CA LEU A 50 0.90 4.58 1.58
C LEU A 50 2.26 4.49 0.89
N VAL A 51 3.13 3.55 1.29
CA VAL A 51 4.43 3.34 0.66
C VAL A 51 4.27 2.72 -0.74
N ASP A 52 3.37 1.76 -0.89
CA ASP A 52 3.00 1.13 -2.16
C ASP A 52 2.42 2.18 -3.14
N GLU A 53 1.46 2.97 -2.68
CA GLU A 53 0.86 4.07 -3.45
C GLU A 53 1.90 5.18 -3.78
N MET A 54 2.81 5.49 -2.86
CA MET A 54 3.91 6.43 -3.11
C MET A 54 4.87 5.93 -4.20
N ALA A 55 5.08 4.61 -4.33
CA ALA A 55 5.89 4.04 -5.39
C ALA A 55 5.23 4.25 -6.76
N ASP A 56 3.91 4.04 -6.86
CA ASP A 56 3.13 4.24 -8.08
C ASP A 56 3.01 5.73 -8.47
N ILE A 57 2.75 6.63 -7.50
CA ILE A 57 2.70 8.08 -7.73
C ILE A 57 4.06 8.61 -8.19
N THR A 58 5.17 8.08 -7.66
CA THR A 58 6.51 8.52 -8.07
C THR A 58 6.81 8.07 -9.50
N PHE A 59 6.52 6.81 -9.86
CA PHE A 59 6.84 6.31 -11.19
C PHE A 59 6.08 7.06 -12.29
N ASN A 60 4.75 7.20 -12.17
CA ASN A 60 3.95 7.91 -13.16
C ASN A 60 4.38 9.39 -13.29
N ARG A 61 4.63 10.05 -12.15
CA ARG A 61 5.10 11.44 -12.16
C ARG A 61 6.49 11.58 -12.77
N SER A 62 7.42 10.68 -12.44
CA SER A 62 8.76 10.65 -13.03
C SER A 62 8.71 10.36 -14.53
N LEU A 63 7.87 9.43 -14.96
CA LEU A 63 7.64 9.13 -16.37
C LEU A 63 7.05 10.33 -17.11
N GLY A 64 6.07 11.02 -16.52
CA GLY A 64 5.51 12.25 -17.09
C GLY A 64 6.54 13.37 -17.25
N ILE A 65 7.44 13.56 -16.27
CA ILE A 65 8.55 14.52 -16.37
C ILE A 65 9.51 14.12 -17.51
N LEU A 66 9.87 12.84 -17.60
CA LEU A 66 10.75 12.34 -18.67
C LEU A 66 10.12 12.52 -20.05
N MET A 67 8.83 12.22 -20.20
CA MET A 67 8.09 12.42 -21.45
C MET A 67 8.03 13.90 -21.82
N ALA A 68 7.73 14.80 -20.88
CA ALA A 68 7.73 16.24 -21.15
C ALA A 68 9.11 16.74 -21.59
N ALA A 69 10.19 16.31 -20.92
CA ALA A 69 11.55 16.67 -21.28
C ALA A 69 11.96 16.13 -22.67
N LEU A 70 11.55 14.91 -23.01
CA LEU A 70 11.76 14.32 -24.34
C LEU A 70 11.05 15.15 -25.42
N MET A 71 9.77 15.49 -25.22
CA MET A 71 8.98 16.27 -26.17
C MET A 71 9.57 17.66 -26.40
N ALA A 72 9.97 18.35 -25.33
CA ALA A 72 10.66 19.63 -25.42
C ALA A 72 11.99 19.52 -26.19
N SER A 73 12.77 18.45 -25.95
CA SER A 73 14.03 18.20 -26.66
C SER A 73 13.81 17.96 -28.16
N LEU A 74 12.77 17.18 -28.52
CA LEU A 74 12.40 16.94 -29.92
C LEU A 74 11.98 18.25 -30.60
N GLN A 75 11.18 19.07 -29.92
CA GLN A 75 10.75 20.36 -30.45
C GLN A 75 11.92 21.33 -30.66
N GLU A 76 12.85 21.41 -29.70
CA GLU A 76 13.99 22.34 -29.79
C GLU A 76 15.05 21.88 -30.80
N ILE A 77 15.44 20.59 -30.78
CA ILE A 77 16.53 20.05 -31.61
C ILE A 77 16.07 19.84 -33.06
N LEU A 78 14.87 19.29 -33.25
CA LEU A 78 14.34 18.97 -34.59
C LEU A 78 13.45 20.07 -35.15
N LYS A 79 13.16 21.14 -34.39
CA LYS A 79 12.32 22.27 -34.79
C LYS A 79 10.94 21.85 -35.28
N LEU A 80 10.36 20.84 -34.64
CA LEU A 80 9.04 20.32 -35.00
C LEU A 80 7.94 21.33 -34.64
N SER A 81 6.92 21.44 -35.50
CA SER A 81 5.68 22.11 -35.13
C SER A 81 4.85 21.25 -34.18
N ASP A 82 3.91 21.87 -33.45
CA ASP A 82 3.00 21.13 -32.56
C ASP A 82 2.18 20.06 -33.32
N GLU A 83 1.84 20.32 -34.59
CA GLU A 83 1.15 19.37 -35.47
C GLU A 83 2.02 18.14 -35.76
N GLN A 84 3.31 18.35 -36.07
CA GLN A 84 4.26 17.26 -36.32
C GLN A 84 4.54 16.46 -35.04
N LEU A 85 4.60 17.14 -33.89
CA LEU A 85 4.78 16.52 -32.60
C LEU A 85 3.56 15.66 -32.20
N THR A 86 2.36 16.13 -32.53
CA THR A 86 1.10 15.38 -32.35
C THR A 86 1.09 14.13 -33.25
N ALA A 87 1.46 14.28 -34.52
CA ALA A 87 1.55 13.16 -35.46
C ALA A 87 2.58 12.11 -35.02
N PHE A 88 3.74 12.57 -34.52
CA PHE A 88 4.76 11.69 -33.93
C PHE A 88 4.22 10.91 -32.73
N THR A 89 3.49 11.58 -31.82
CA THR A 89 2.92 10.95 -30.63
C THR A 89 1.91 9.87 -31.02
N ALA A 90 1.02 10.14 -31.97
CA ALA A 90 0.06 9.17 -32.47
C ALA A 90 0.74 7.95 -33.12
N ASP A 91 1.78 8.18 -33.92
CA ASP A 91 2.55 7.10 -34.56
C ASP A 91 3.39 6.28 -33.55
N PHE A 92 3.89 6.93 -32.49
CA PHE A 92 4.54 6.26 -31.37
C PHE A 92 3.54 5.34 -30.64
N GLU A 93 2.36 5.84 -30.28
CA GLU A 93 1.31 5.07 -29.62
C GLU A 93 0.84 3.88 -30.46
N ALA A 94 0.66 4.08 -31.77
CA ALA A 94 0.26 3.01 -32.69
C ALA A 94 1.24 1.83 -32.70
N ARG A 95 2.54 2.09 -32.48
CA ARG A 95 3.62 1.10 -32.44
C ARG A 95 3.80 0.42 -31.09
N LEU A 96 3.11 0.87 -30.04
CA LEU A 96 3.16 0.20 -28.74
C LEU A 96 2.47 -1.17 -28.80
N PRO A 97 2.91 -2.13 -27.98
CA PRO A 97 2.18 -3.38 -27.74
C PRO A 97 0.72 -3.15 -27.33
N GLU A 98 -0.16 -4.05 -27.73
CA GLU A 98 -1.61 -3.93 -27.52
C GLU A 98 -1.99 -3.67 -26.06
N TYR A 99 -1.36 -4.38 -25.12
CA TYR A 99 -1.64 -4.22 -23.70
C TYR A 99 -1.32 -2.81 -23.18
N LEU A 100 -0.30 -2.13 -23.73
CA LEU A 100 0.02 -0.74 -23.37
C LEU A 100 -0.94 0.25 -24.01
N ARG A 101 -1.35 0.03 -25.26
CA ARG A 101 -2.35 0.90 -25.93
C ARG A 101 -3.68 0.89 -25.18
N ASN A 102 -4.10 -0.29 -24.72
CA ASN A 102 -5.31 -0.46 -23.92
C ASN A 102 -5.20 0.22 -22.54
N ALA A 103 -4.01 0.19 -21.92
CA ALA A 103 -3.77 0.87 -20.65
C ALA A 103 -3.79 2.41 -20.77
N LEU A 104 -3.40 2.95 -21.93
CA LEU A 104 -3.43 4.40 -22.22
C LEU A 104 -4.84 4.92 -22.52
N HIS A 105 -5.74 4.05 -22.99
CA HIS A 105 -7.12 4.38 -23.38
C HIS A 105 -8.12 3.54 -22.56
N PRO A 106 -8.30 3.83 -21.25
CA PRO A 106 -9.08 2.98 -20.34
C PRO A 106 -10.57 2.87 -20.70
N GLU A 107 -11.11 3.72 -21.59
CA GLU A 107 -12.52 3.68 -22.00
C GLU A 107 -12.94 2.41 -22.76
N ILE A 108 -12.01 1.57 -23.22
CA ILE A 108 -12.32 0.33 -23.95
C ILE A 108 -12.58 -0.87 -23.00
N ALA A 109 -12.25 -0.77 -21.71
CA ALA A 109 -12.40 -1.87 -20.75
C ALA A 109 -13.79 -1.96 -20.07
N MET A 110 -14.74 -1.08 -20.42
CA MET A 110 -16.08 -1.01 -19.81
C MET A 110 -17.25 -1.29 -20.78
N ALA A 111 -17.02 -1.98 -21.89
CA ALA A 111 -18.07 -2.45 -22.80
C ALA A 111 -18.09 -3.99 -22.91
#